data_AF-A0A3E1Y8D9-F1
#
_entry.id   AF-A0A3E1Y8D9-F1
#
_cell.length_a   1.000
_cell.length_b   1.000
_cell.length_c   1.000
_cell.angle_alpha   90.00
_cell.angle_beta   90.00
_cell.angle_gamma   90.00
#
_symmetry.space_group_name_H-M   'P 1'
#
loop_
_entity.id
_entity.type
_entity.pdbx_description
1 polymer ?
#
loop_
_entity_poly.entity_id
_entity_poly.type
_entity_poly.pdbx_seq_one_letter_code
_entity_poly.pdbx_strand_id
1 'polypeptide(L)' 'MSWMDDLYVIYQKLDANRCDEVKNNILKAQIDGCARGKAYFLVLQQLVHIKTGKAPVYELIKGEIESFIHHSREQYLN' A
#
# COMPACT_ATOMS: atom_id res chain seq x y z
N MET A 1 15.04 -0.60 1.82
CA MET A 1 14.32 0.18 0.79
C MET A 1 13.38 1.14 1.51
N SER A 2 12.79 2.11 0.83
CA SER A 2 11.76 2.98 1.39
C SER A 2 10.39 2.35 1.20
N TRP A 3 9.42 2.61 2.09
CA TRP A 3 8.02 2.21 1.88
C TRP A 3 7.43 2.76 0.57
N MET A 4 7.99 3.86 0.05
CA MET A 4 7.62 4.43 -1.25
C MET A 4 8.06 3.56 -2.42
N ASP A 5 9.17 2.83 -2.30
CA ASP A 5 9.65 1.89 -3.33
C ASP A 5 8.67 0.72 -3.45
N ASP A 6 8.28 0.15 -2.29
CA ASP A 6 7.25 -0.89 -2.21
C ASP A 6 5.93 -0.40 -2.80
N LEU A 7 5.51 0.83 -2.47
CA LEU A 7 4.29 1.42 -3.01
C LEU A 7 4.33 1.58 -4.53
N TYR A 8 5.48 1.95 -5.08
CA TYR A 8 5.66 2.09 -6.52
C TYR A 8 5.53 0.73 -7.24
N VAL A 9 6.15 -0.32 -6.69
CA VAL A 9 6.01 -1.69 -7.22
C VAL A 9 4.57 -2.18 -7.14
N ILE A 10 3.85 -1.87 -6.06
CA ILE A 10 2.41 -2.15 -5.93
C ILE A 10 1.64 -1.49 -7.08
N TYR A 11 1.88 -0.22 -7.38
CA TYR A 11 1.20 0.46 -8.49
C TYR A 11 1.48 -0.19 -9.85
N GLN A 12 2.73 -0.59 -10.12
CA GLN A 12 3.08 -1.26 -11.37
C GLN A 12 2.36 -2.61 -11.52
N LYS A 13 2.31 -3.42 -10.45
CA LYS A 13 1.62 -4.72 -10.47
C LYS A 13 0.13 -4.57 -10.67
N LEU A 14 -0.50 -3.60 -10.00
CA LEU A 14 -1.93 -3.34 -10.15
C LEU A 14 -2.27 -2.87 -11.58
N ASP A 15 -1.43 -2.01 -12.16
CA ASP A 15 -1.60 -1.53 -13.53
C ASP A 15 -1.48 -2.67 -14.57
N ALA A 16 -0.45 -3.50 -14.44
CA ALA A 16 -0.22 -4.66 -15.30
C ALA A 16 -1.38 -5.68 -15.27
N ASN A 17 -2.11 -5.73 -14.15
CA ASN A 17 -3.22 -6.65 -13.93
C ASN A 17 -4.61 -5.96 -14.01
N ARG A 18 -4.68 -4.72 -14.52
CA ARG A 18 -5.92 -3.95 -14.69
C ARG A 18 -6.75 -3.82 -13.41
N CYS A 19 -6.08 -3.73 -12.26
CA CYS A 19 -6.70 -3.55 -10.95
C CYS A 19 -6.91 -2.06 -10.63
N ASP A 20 -7.49 -1.31 -11.57
CA ASP A 20 -7.54 0.16 -11.54
C ASP A 20 -8.27 0.72 -10.32
N GLU A 21 -9.38 0.09 -9.91
CA GLU A 21 -10.13 0.48 -8.71
C GLU A 21 -9.25 0.41 -7.45
N VAL A 22 -8.49 -0.67 -7.30
CA VAL A 22 -7.62 -0.85 -6.14
C VAL A 22 -6.48 0.17 -6.16
N LYS A 23 -5.84 0.36 -7.32
CA LYS A 23 -4.80 1.38 -7.52
C LYS A 23 -5.31 2.77 -7.17
N ASN A 24 -6.49 3.15 -7.66
CA ASN A 24 -7.09 4.46 -7.40
C ASN A 24 -7.44 4.66 -5.92
N ASN A 25 -7.90 3.62 -5.23
CA ASN A 25 -8.18 3.71 -3.79
C ASN A 25 -6.90 3.95 -2.97
N ILE A 26 -5.80 3.28 -3.31
CA ILE A 26 -4.50 3.49 -2.66
C ILE A 26 -3.95 4.89 -2.99
N LEU A 27 -4.03 5.32 -4.25
CA LEU A 27 -3.60 6.64 -4.69
C LEU A 27 -4.34 7.76 -3.94
N LYS A 28 -5.66 7.60 -3.79
CA LYS A 28 -6.48 8.54 -3.02
C LYS A 28 -6.02 8.61 -1.56
N ALA A 29 -5.77 7.48 -0.92
CA ALA A 29 -5.24 7.43 0.44
C ALA A 29 -3.85 8.10 0.57
N GLN A 30 -2.99 7.94 -0.43
CA GLN A 30 -1.70 8.62 -0.50
C GLN A 30 -1.88 10.15 -0.60
N ILE A 31 -2.72 10.64 -1.52
CA ILE A 31 -2.97 12.08 -1.72
C ILE A 31 -3.61 12.70 -0.48
N ASP A 32 -4.68 12.09 0.04
CA ASP A 32 -5.39 12.55 1.25
C ASP A 32 -4.45 12.55 2.47
N GLY A 33 -3.57 11.56 2.55
CA GLY A 33 -2.60 11.44 3.63
C GLY A 33 -1.45 12.43 3.50
N CYS A 34 -0.95 12.71 2.29
CA CYS A 34 0.08 13.74 2.07
C CYS A 34 -0.39 15.11 2.54
N ALA A 35 -1.64 15.48 2.26
CA ALA A 35 -2.24 16.73 2.72
C ALA A 35 -2.32 16.86 4.26
N ARG A 36 -2.26 15.72 4.98
CA ARG A 36 -2.45 15.64 6.44
C ARG A 36 -1.22 15.15 7.20
N GLY A 37 -0.09 14.95 6.53
CA GLY A 37 1.11 14.33 7.11
C GLY A 37 0.91 12.87 7.55
N LYS A 38 -0.06 12.15 6.95
CA LYS A 38 -0.48 10.79 7.31
C LYS A 38 -0.48 9.82 6.12
N ALA A 39 0.30 10.11 5.06
CA ALA A 39 0.36 9.32 3.84
C ALA A 39 0.64 7.83 4.11
N TYR A 40 1.69 7.55 4.88
CA TYR A 40 2.06 6.19 5.25
C TYR A 40 0.91 5.44 5.93
N PHE A 41 0.30 6.06 6.95
CA PHE A 41 -0.78 5.44 7.73
C PHE A 41 -2.03 5.16 6.89
N LEU A 42 -2.46 6.11 6.06
CA LEU A 42 -3.65 5.91 5.23
C LEU A 42 -3.43 4.87 4.13
N VAL A 43 -2.22 4.82 3.54
CA VAL A 43 -1.84 3.76 2.61
C VAL A 43 -1.83 2.42 3.31
N LEU A 44 -1.20 2.31 4.49
CA LEU A 44 -1.18 1.09 5.30
C LEU A 44 -2.60 0.57 5.58
N GLN A 45 -3.53 1.44 5.95
CA GLN A 45 -4.92 1.07 6.18
C GLN A 45 -5.58 0.46 4.92
N GLN A 46 -5.33 1.02 3.73
CA GLN A 46 -5.83 0.44 2.48
C GLN A 46 -5.20 -0.92 2.18
N LEU A 47 -3.90 -1.10 2.43
CA LEU A 47 -3.22 -2.38 2.22
C LEU A 47 -3.76 -3.47 3.15
N VAL A 48 -4.09 -3.14 4.39
CA VAL A 48 -4.75 -4.07 5.33
C VAL A 48 -6.16 -4.43 4.86
N HIS A 49 -6.95 -3.47 4.34
CA HIS A 49 -8.26 -3.77 3.77
C HIS A 49 -8.17 -4.70 2.55
N ILE A 50 -7.15 -4.55 1.71
CA ILE A 50 -6.92 -5.45 0.56
C ILE A 50 -6.60 -6.85 1.06
N LYS A 51 -5.75 -6.97 2.08
CA LYS A 51 -5.39 -8.25 2.71
C LYS A 51 -6.61 -9.01 3.24
N THR A 52 -7.60 -8.31 3.81
CA THR A 52 -8.80 -8.94 4.40
C THR A 52 -9.95 -9.12 3.42
N GLY A 53 -10.09 -8.26 2.41
CA GLY A 53 -11.27 -8.20 1.56
C GLY A 53 -11.07 -8.54 0.08
N LYS A 54 -9.83 -8.60 -0.41
CA LYS A 54 -9.53 -8.81 -1.85
C LYS A 54 -8.40 -9.83 -2.03
N ALA A 55 -8.64 -11.09 -1.63
CA ALA A 55 -7.62 -12.15 -1.61
C ALA A 55 -6.82 -12.34 -2.92
N PRO A 56 -7.43 -12.33 -4.14
CA PRO A 56 -6.65 -12.46 -5.38
C PRO A 56 -5.69 -11.29 -5.63
N VAL A 57 -6.13 -10.07 -5.27
CA VAL A 57 -5.30 -8.87 -5.39
C VAL A 57 -4.22 -8.88 -4.31
N TYR A 58 -4.54 -9.30 -3.09
CA TYR A 58 -3.56 -9.45 -2.01
C TYR A 58 -2.41 -10.37 -2.43
N GLU A 59 -2.68 -11.56 -2.95
CA GLU A 59 -1.63 -12.50 -3.35
C GLU A 59 -0.71 -11.94 -4.45
N LEU A 60 -1.24 -11.11 -5.35
CA LEU A 60 -0.45 -10.44 -6.39
C LEU A 60 0.61 -9.48 -5.81
N ILE A 61 0.28 -8.77 -4.73
CA ILE A 61 1.11 -7.71 -4.13
C ILE A 61 1.57 -8.03 -2.71
N LYS A 62 1.46 -9.30 -2.29
CA LYS A 62 1.67 -9.74 -0.91
C LYS A 62 3.07 -9.42 -0.40
N GLY A 63 4.09 -9.65 -1.22
CA GLY A 63 5.48 -9.40 -0.84
C GLY A 63 5.73 -7.93 -0.49
N GLU A 64 5.24 -7.02 -1.31
CA GLU A 64 5.37 -5.58 -1.09
C GLU A 64 4.50 -5.12 0.08
N ILE A 65 3.29 -5.68 0.26
CA ILE A 65 2.45 -5.37 1.43
C ILE A 65 3.15 -5.79 2.72
N GLU A 66 3.74 -6.99 2.77
CA GLU A 66 4.42 -7.49 3.97
C GLU A 66 5.69 -6.67 4.28
N SER A 67 6.46 -6.29 3.25
CA SER A 67 7.57 -5.34 3.37
C SER A 67 7.09 -3.98 3.88
N PHE A 68 6.01 -3.43 3.31
CA PHE A 68 5.45 -2.14 3.70
C PHE A 68 5.00 -2.13 5.17
N ILE A 69 4.34 -3.20 5.62
CA ILE A 69 3.96 -3.38 7.03
C ILE A 69 5.19 -3.47 7.92
N HIS A 70 6.27 -4.13 7.48
CA HIS A 70 7.50 -4.21 8.26
C HIS A 70 8.10 -2.84 8.57
N HIS A 71 8.07 -1.90 7.62
CA HIS A 71 8.54 -0.52 7.84
C HIS A 71 7.82 0.19 8.99
N SER A 72 6.56 -0.16 9.31
CA SER A 72 5.85 0.41 10.46
C SER A 72 6.53 0.01 11.78
N ARG A 73 7.07 -1.19 11.86
CA ARG A 73 7.73 -1.66 13.08
C ARG A 73 9.02 -0.88 13.31
N GLU A 74 9.78 -0.60 12.26
CA GLU A 74 11.04 0.14 12.36
C GLU A 74 10.84 1.64 12.64
N GLN A 75 9.77 2.26 12.13
CA GLN A 75 9.49 3.69 12.34
C GLN A 75 8.87 4.02 13.70
N TYR A 76 8.17 3.08 14.35
CA TYR A 76 7.44 3.33 15.61
C TYR A 76 8.04 2.61 16.83
N LEU A 77 9.09 1.80 16.67
CA LEU A 77 9.82 1.14 17.76
C LEU A 77 11.22 1.76 18.01
N ASN A 78 11.55 2.87 17.36
CA ASN A 78 12.73 3.68 17.67
C ASN A 78 12.36 4.88 18.54
#